data_AF-A0AAD6FQ38-F1
#
_entry.id   AF-A0AAD6FQ38-F1
#
_cell.length_a   1.000
_cell.length_b   1.000
_cell.length_c   1.000
_cell.angle_alpha   90.00
_cell.angle_beta   90.00
_cell.angle_gamma   90.00
#
_symmetry.space_group_name_H-M   'P 1'
#
loop_
_entity.id
_entity.type
_entity.pdbx_description
1 polymer ?
#
loop_
_entity_poly.entity_id
_entity_poly.type
_entity_poly.pdbx_seq_one_letter_code
_entity_poly.pdbx_strand_id
1 'polypeptide(L)'
;MKAYVSSDPQEKKKAIREVYMKNISEQELLGKKLREKQKLVRESHAANMEQMKLWSDLHTLMEAKRQSFIQSQSQTSIGRVIQEGGEDRLVL
;
A
#
# COMPACT_ATOMS: atom_id res chain seq x y z
N MET A 1 1.63 35.09 -14.60
CA MET A 1 1.89 36.30 -13.79
C MET A 1 2.81 37.22 -14.58
N LYS A 2 2.38 38.43 -14.94
CA LYS A 2 3.30 39.46 -15.45
C LYS A 2 3.71 40.32 -14.25
N ALA A 3 4.94 40.18 -13.79
CA ALA A 3 5.52 41.07 -12.80
C ALA A 3 5.67 42.48 -13.41
N TYR A 4 5.52 43.53 -12.60
CA TYR A 4 5.79 44.91 -13.00
C TYR A 4 7.19 45.01 -13.60
N VAL A 5 7.30 45.47 -14.85
CA VAL A 5 8.58 45.70 -15.51
C VAL A 5 8.88 47.19 -15.38
N SER A 6 9.63 47.58 -14.34
CA SER A 6 10.14 48.95 -14.19
C SER A 6 10.92 49.37 -15.43
N SER A 7 10.86 50.63 -15.84
CA SER A 7 11.67 51.17 -16.95
C SER A 7 13.15 51.28 -16.60
N ASP A 8 13.47 51.37 -15.30
CA ASP A 8 14.82 51.54 -14.77
C ASP A 8 15.64 50.23 -14.92
N PRO A 9 16.78 50.25 -15.63
CA PRO A 9 17.65 49.09 -15.78
C PRO A 9 18.11 48.47 -14.47
N GLN A 10 18.27 49.26 -13.40
CA GLN A 10 18.73 48.75 -12.10
C GLN A 10 17.61 48.01 -11.36
N GLU A 11 16.40 48.55 -11.34
CA GLU A 11 15.21 47.85 -10.83
C GLU A 11 14.87 46.58 -11.61
N LYS A 12 15.01 46.58 -12.95
CA LYS A 12 14.84 45.35 -13.75
C LYS A 12 15.80 44.25 -13.33
N LYS A 13 17.09 44.58 -13.13
CA LYS A 13 18.10 43.61 -12.67
C LYS A 13 17.78 43.08 -11.28
N LYS A 14 17.31 43.94 -10.38
CA LYS A 14 16.86 43.56 -9.03
C LYS A 14 15.69 42.59 -9.08
N ALA A 15 14.66 42.89 -9.87
CA ALA A 15 13.48 42.03 -10.04
C ALA A 15 13.84 40.65 -10.64
N ILE A 16 14.74 40.61 -11.63
CA ILE A 16 15.21 39.35 -12.22
C ILE A 16 15.96 38.51 -11.18
N ARG A 17 16.84 39.14 -10.38
CA ARG A 17 17.56 38.46 -9.30
C ARG A 17 16.59 37.85 -8.28
N GLU A 18 15.57 38.59 -7.88
CA GLU A 18 14.55 38.11 -6.93
C GLU A 18 13.78 36.90 -7.47
N VAL A 19 13.40 36.92 -8.75
CA VAL A 19 12.76 35.76 -9.41
C VAL A 19 13.67 34.54 -9.39
N TYR A 20 14.95 34.67 -9.74
CA TYR A 20 15.86 33.53 -9.72
C TYR A 20 16.13 33.02 -8.31
N MET A 21 16.29 33.90 -7.32
CA MET A 21 16.43 33.49 -5.92
C MET A 21 15.21 32.71 -5.44
N LYS A 22 14.00 33.16 -5.81
CA LYS A 22 12.76 32.43 -5.53
C LYS A 22 12.77 31.05 -6.19
N ASN A 23 13.07 30.98 -7.48
CA ASN A 23 13.11 29.71 -8.21
C ASN A 23 14.13 28.72 -7.62
N ILE A 24 15.31 29.21 -7.20
CA ILE A 24 16.33 28.39 -6.53
C ILE A 24 15.76 27.82 -5.22
N SER A 25 15.16 28.65 -4.39
CA SER A 25 14.57 28.21 -3.12
C SER A 25 13.45 27.18 -3.30
N GLU A 26 12.62 27.35 -4.34
CA GLU A 26 11.56 26.40 -4.68
C GLU A 26 12.16 25.06 -5.14
N GLN A 27 13.23 25.10 -5.94
CA GLN A 27 13.92 23.90 -6.41
C GLN A 27 14.62 23.15 -5.28
N GLU A 28 15.23 23.85 -4.33
CA GLU A 28 15.83 23.25 -3.13
C GLU A 28 14.77 22.54 -2.27
N LEU A 29 13.61 23.18 -2.08
CA LEU A 29 12.48 22.60 -1.36
C LEU A 29 11.95 21.35 -2.06
N LEU A 30 11.80 21.38 -3.39
CA LEU A 30 11.40 20.21 -4.18
C LEU A 30 12.42 19.06 -4.03
N GLY A 31 13.71 19.38 -4.08
CA GLY A 31 14.78 18.41 -3.86
C GLY A 31 14.69 17.75 -2.48
N LYS A 32 14.42 18.54 -1.43
CA LYS A 32 14.23 18.01 -0.06
C LYS A 32 13.03 17.07 0.01
N LYS A 33 11.87 17.49 -0.51
CA LYS A 33 10.64 16.67 -0.55
C LYS A 33 10.85 15.35 -1.29
N LEU A 34 11.59 15.37 -2.41
CA LEU A 34 11.87 14.16 -3.18
C LEU A 34 12.74 13.17 -2.40
N ARG A 35 13.78 13.65 -1.71
CA ARG A 35 14.62 12.81 -0.85
C ARG A 35 13.83 12.19 0.30
N GLU A 36 12.93 12.94 0.92
CA GLU A 36 12.04 12.43 1.97
C GLU A 36 11.10 11.34 1.44
N LYS A 37 10.50 11.55 0.27
CA LYS A 37 9.67 10.51 -0.39
C LYS A 37 10.47 9.25 -0.71
N GLN A 38 11.69 9.40 -1.24
CA GLN A 38 12.57 8.26 -1.51
C GLN A 38 12.95 7.50 -0.23
N LYS A 39 13.25 8.23 0.85
CA LYS A 39 13.53 7.65 2.16
C LYS A 39 12.35 6.83 2.67
N LEU A 40 11.14 7.41 2.65
CA LEU A 40 9.91 6.73 3.07
C LEU A 40 9.68 5.43 2.29
N VAL A 41 9.85 5.46 0.97
CA VAL A 41 9.72 4.25 0.13
C VAL A 41 10.74 3.20 0.53
N ARG A 42 12.02 3.58 0.69
CA ARG A 42 13.08 2.63 1.08
C ARG A 42 12.81 1.99 2.43
N GLU A 43 12.38 2.78 3.41
CA GLU A 43 12.13 2.30 4.78
C GLU A 43 10.88 1.43 4.88
N SER A 44 9.84 1.72 4.09
CA SER A 44 8.58 0.96 4.12
C SER A 44 8.54 -0.25 3.19
N HIS A 45 9.37 -0.30 2.15
CA HIS A 45 9.25 -1.31 1.09
C HIS A 45 9.31 -2.75 1.61
N ALA A 46 10.31 -3.09 2.43
CA ALA A 46 10.49 -4.45 2.93
C ALA A 46 9.30 -4.91 3.78
N ALA A 47 8.87 -4.08 4.74
CA ALA A 47 7.71 -4.35 5.58
C ALA A 47 6.42 -4.47 4.76
N ASN A 48 6.22 -3.62 3.74
CA ASN A 48 5.05 -3.70 2.85
C ASN A 48 5.04 -5.01 2.03
N MET A 49 6.20 -5.47 1.57
CA MET A 49 6.30 -6.75 0.85
C MET A 49 6.01 -7.94 1.76
N GLU A 50 6.50 -7.90 3.01
CA GLU A 50 6.17 -8.92 4.01
C GLU A 50 4.66 -8.93 4.31
N GLN A 51 4.05 -7.76 4.52
CA GLN A 51 2.61 -7.65 4.71
C GLN A 51 1.82 -8.22 3.53
N MET A 52 2.21 -7.93 2.28
CA MET A 52 1.57 -8.50 1.10
C MET A 52 1.65 -10.03 1.09
N LYS A 53 2.80 -10.60 1.47
CA LYS A 53 2.96 -12.05 1.56
C LYS A 53 2.03 -12.64 2.63
N LEU A 54 2.01 -12.07 3.83
CA LEU A 54 1.15 -12.52 4.92
C LEU A 54 -0.34 -12.45 4.53
N TRP A 55 -0.76 -11.41 3.82
CA TRP A 55 -2.13 -11.30 3.31
C TRP A 55 -2.47 -12.37 2.27
N SER A 56 -1.52 -12.68 1.37
CA SER A 56 -1.67 -13.74 0.38
C SER A 56 -1.78 -15.12 1.06
N ASP A 57 -0.95 -15.36 2.08
CA ASP A 57 -0.95 -16.62 2.84
C ASP A 57 -2.27 -16.77 3.61
N LEU A 58 -2.76 -15.69 4.24
CA LEU A 58 -4.05 -15.68 4.92
C LEU A 58 -5.21 -15.96 3.96
N HIS A 59 -5.22 -15.32 2.79
CA HIS A 59 -6.25 -15.56 1.77
C HIS A 59 -6.26 -17.02 1.33
N THR A 60 -5.09 -17.60 1.05
CA THR A 60 -4.94 -19.01 0.70
C THR A 60 -5.47 -19.93 1.80
N LEU A 61 -5.12 -19.64 3.06
CA LEU A 61 -5.57 -20.42 4.21
C LEU A 61 -7.09 -20.37 4.38
N MET A 62 -7.69 -19.19 4.22
CA MET A 62 -9.15 -19.03 4.32
C MET A 62 -9.88 -19.76 3.19
N GLU A 63 -9.33 -19.72 1.98
CA GLU A 63 -9.90 -20.44 0.84
C GLU A 63 -9.80 -21.96 1.02
N ALA A 64 -8.65 -22.46 1.49
CA ALA A 64 -8.48 -23.88 1.82
C ALA A 64 -9.45 -24.32 2.92
N LYS A 65 -9.63 -23.50 3.97
CA LYS A 65 -10.60 -23.76 5.04
C LYS A 65 -12.03 -23.79 4.52
N ARG A 66 -12.40 -22.85 3.64
CA ARG A 66 -13.72 -22.78 3.00
C ARG A 66 -14.00 -24.02 2.17
N GLN A 67 -13.05 -24.43 1.32
CA GLN A 67 -13.17 -25.63 0.50
C GLN A 67 -13.29 -26.89 1.36
N SER A 68 -12.45 -27.03 2.38
CA SER A 68 -12.50 -28.16 3.32
C SER A 68 -13.86 -28.25 4.02
N PHE A 69 -14.42 -27.10 4.44
CA PHE A 69 -15.73 -27.02 5.08
C PHE A 69 -16.88 -27.40 4.14
N ILE A 70 -16.82 -27.00 2.87
CA ILE A 70 -17.81 -27.39 1.86
C ILE A 70 -17.70 -28.89 1.56
N GLN A 71 -16.48 -29.40 1.40
CA GLN A 71 -16.24 -30.83 1.18
C GLN A 71 -16.74 -31.66 2.37
N SER A 72 -16.43 -31.26 3.60
CA SER A 72 -16.93 -31.95 4.80
C SER A 72 -18.44 -31.91 4.90
N GLN A 73 -19.10 -30.80 4.54
CA GLN A 73 -20.57 -30.77 4.48
C GLN A 73 -21.15 -31.70 3.40
N SER A 74 -20.55 -31.72 2.21
CA SER A 74 -20.98 -32.60 1.12
C SER A 74 -20.78 -34.09 1.44
N GLN A 75 -19.70 -34.42 2.15
CA GLN A 75 -19.46 -35.76 2.69
C GLN A 75 -20.38 -36.06 3.89
N THR A 76 -20.71 -35.08 4.74
CA THR A 76 -21.70 -35.26 5.83
C THR A 76 -23.10 -35.54 5.29
N SER A 77 -23.43 -35.04 4.08
CA SER A 77 -24.67 -35.39 3.39
C SER A 77 -24.65 -36.77 2.68
N ILE A 78 -23.46 -37.36 2.46
CA ILE A 78 -23.28 -38.71 1.91
C ILE A 78 -22.61 -39.57 2.99
N GLY A 79 -23.42 -40.04 3.93
CA GLY A 79 -22.98 -40.93 5.02
C GLY A 79 -22.70 -40.18 6.32
N ARG A 80 -23.72 -40.01 7.15
CA ARG A 80 -23.54 -39.59 8.55
C ARG A 80 -22.95 -40.75 9.35
N VAL A 81 -21.72 -40.58 9.84
CA VAL A 81 -21.29 -41.17 11.12
C VAL A 81 -21.31 -40.02 12.12
N ILE A 82 -22.36 -39.99 12.95
CA ILE A 82 -22.46 -39.05 14.06
C ILE A 82 -21.64 -39.65 15.20
N GLN A 83 -20.46 -39.08 15.48
CA GLN A 83 -19.75 -39.35 16.73
C GLN A 83 -20.31 -38.43 17.82
N GLU A 84 -21.42 -38.84 18.43
CA GLU A 84 -21.77 -38.41 19.78
C GLU A 84 -21.62 -39.62 20.72
N GLY A 85 -20.65 -39.56 21.63
CA GLY A 85 -20.62 -40.46 22.78
C GLY A 85 -20.01 -41.85 22.59
N GLY A 86 -19.12 -42.07 21.61
CA GLY A 86 -18.24 -43.26 21.61
C GLY A 86 -18.83 -44.56 21.05
N GLU A 87 -19.91 -44.51 20.25
CA GLU A 87 -20.29 -45.63 19.40
C GLU A 87 -20.50 -45.16 17.95
N ASP A 88 -19.65 -45.65 17.04
CA ASP A 88 -19.78 -45.41 15.62
C ASP A 88 -20.95 -46.23 15.07
N ARG A 89 -21.94 -45.57 14.46
CA ARG A 89 -22.96 -46.23 13.63
C ARG A 89 -23.05 -45.58 12.25
N LEU A 90 -22.93 -46.41 11.22
CA LEU A 90 -23.24 -46.09 9.84
C LEU A 90 -24.76 -46.18 9.63
N VAL A 91 -25.37 -45.16 9.02
CA VAL A 91 -26.74 -45.23 8.50
C VAL A 91 -26.68 -45.11 6.98
N LEU A 92 -27.29 -46.09 6.31
CA LEU A 92 -27.42 -46.20 4.85
C LEU A 92 -28.44 -45.20 4.28
#